data_AF-A0A5Z1E0H6-F1
#
_entry.id   AF-A0A5Z1E0H6-F1
#
_cell.length_a   1.000
_cell.length_b   1.000
_cell.length_c   1.000
_cell.angle_alpha   90.00
_cell.angle_beta   90.00
_cell.angle_gamma   90.00
#
_symmetry.space_group_name_H-M   'P 1'
#
loop_
_entity.id
_entity.type
_entity.pdbx_description
1 polymer ?
#
loop_
_entity_poly.entity_id
_entity_poly.type
_entity_poly.pdbx_seq_one_letter_code
_entity_poly.pdbx_strand_id
1 'polypeptide(L)'
;MLFSKEELDEFLISNEQKHENTPNELKGAMQRKDFLEWMDELKNELKTQFLHESHLDPTLKEERIKRASVDFDYFARTYFPHYFTIKGECGLHLHLNEVFTKIALKKESKGEKHAIAAPRAHGKSTYTSQLFPLWCLVFNYKSFIVEISDAVELMEGMLEAIKAELEDNPHLKLDFPEVVGIGKTWRVGEFVSNNGVKIKAFGSGKRLRGVRYGVKRPDLVI
;
A
#
# COMPACT_ATOMS: atom_id res chain seq x y z
N MET A 1 -4.18 -13.13 -1.51
CA MET A 1 -3.70 -11.73 -1.41
C MET A 1 -4.86 -10.91 -1.88
N LEU A 2 -5.39 -10.00 -1.07
CA LEU A 2 -6.41 -9.08 -1.58
C LEU A 2 -5.77 -8.26 -2.71
N PHE A 3 -6.40 -8.27 -3.88
CA PHE A 3 -5.89 -7.65 -5.12
C PHE A 3 -4.73 -8.42 -5.79
N SER A 4 -4.93 -9.70 -6.09
CA SER A 4 -4.01 -10.42 -6.99
C SER A 4 -4.19 -9.96 -8.44
N LYS A 5 -3.15 -10.19 -9.25
CA LYS A 5 -3.22 -9.88 -10.69
C LYS A 5 -4.23 -10.79 -11.38
N GLU A 6 -4.29 -12.05 -10.95
CA GLU A 6 -5.24 -13.03 -11.48
C GLU A 6 -6.70 -12.61 -11.23
N GLU A 7 -7.06 -12.20 -10.00
CA GLU A 7 -8.40 -11.70 -9.68
C GLU A 7 -8.75 -10.43 -10.46
N LEU A 8 -7.79 -9.53 -10.66
CA LEU A 8 -7.99 -8.33 -11.47
C LEU A 8 -8.26 -8.70 -12.93
N ASP A 9 -7.48 -9.61 -13.51
CA ASP A 9 -7.64 -10.04 -14.90
C ASP A 9 -9.01 -10.71 -15.10
N GLU A 10 -9.45 -11.55 -14.16
CA GLU A 10 -10.79 -12.16 -14.16
C GLU A 10 -11.91 -11.11 -14.07
N PHE A 11 -11.76 -10.13 -13.16
CA PHE A 11 -12.71 -9.02 -13.04
C PHE A 11 -12.80 -8.21 -14.34
N LEU A 12 -11.67 -7.86 -14.96
CA LEU A 12 -11.63 -7.06 -16.17
C LEU A 12 -12.32 -7.77 -17.35
N ILE A 13 -12.11 -9.09 -17.50
CA ILE A 13 -12.78 -9.90 -18.51
C ILE A 13 -14.31 -9.90 -18.28
N SER A 14 -14.75 -10.16 -17.05
CA SER A 14 -16.16 -10.17 -16.69
C SER A 14 -16.83 -8.80 -16.91
N ASN A 15 -16.16 -7.73 -16.50
CA ASN A 15 -16.63 -6.35 -16.65
C ASN A 15 -16.74 -5.93 -18.13
N GLU A 16 -15.80 -6.36 -18.98
CA GLU A 16 -15.88 -6.14 -20.41
C GLU A 16 -17.08 -6.86 -21.05
N GLN A 17 -17.31 -8.13 -20.69
CA GLN A 17 -18.45 -8.93 -21.17
C GLN A 17 -19.78 -8.34 -20.71
N LYS A 18 -19.89 -7.95 -19.43
CA LYS A 18 -21.10 -7.33 -18.85
C LYS A 18 -21.54 -6.09 -19.63
N HIS A 19 -20.58 -5.33 -20.15
CA HIS A 19 -20.83 -4.09 -20.90
C HIS A 19 -20.63 -4.20 -22.41
N GLU A 20 -20.59 -5.42 -22.97
CA GLU A 20 -20.40 -5.62 -24.41
C GLU A 20 -21.49 -4.92 -25.25
N ASN A 21 -22.75 -5.01 -24.80
CA ASN A 21 -23.91 -4.43 -25.47
C ASN A 21 -24.26 -3.00 -25.00
N THR A 22 -23.44 -2.40 -24.13
CA THR A 22 -23.69 -1.04 -23.62
C THR A 22 -23.27 -0.01 -24.69
N PRO A 23 -24.04 1.07 -24.91
CA PRO A 23 -23.62 2.15 -25.81
C PRO A 23 -22.22 2.67 -25.47
N ASN A 24 -21.36 2.89 -26.47
CA ASN A 24 -19.96 3.29 -26.29
C ASN A 24 -19.79 4.54 -25.40
N GLU A 25 -20.73 5.48 -25.45
CA GLU A 25 -20.72 6.71 -24.66
C GLU A 25 -20.86 6.45 -23.14
N LEU A 26 -21.53 5.37 -22.76
CA LEU A 26 -21.78 5.00 -21.35
C LEU A 26 -20.83 3.90 -20.87
N LYS A 27 -20.31 3.08 -21.78
CA LYS A 27 -19.51 1.87 -21.48
C LYS A 27 -18.37 2.16 -20.50
N GLY A 28 -17.54 3.17 -20.76
CA GLY A 28 -16.40 3.49 -19.89
C GLY A 28 -16.81 3.97 -18.49
N ALA A 29 -17.90 4.74 -18.38
CA ALA A 29 -18.40 5.22 -17.10
C ALA A 29 -18.97 4.07 -16.25
N MET A 30 -19.69 3.13 -16.89
CA MET A 30 -20.22 1.95 -16.22
C MET A 30 -19.12 0.99 -15.77
N GLN A 31 -18.15 0.70 -16.64
CA GLN A 31 -16.99 -0.11 -16.28
C GLN A 31 -16.20 0.47 -15.11
N ARG A 32 -16.04 1.81 -15.07
CA ARG A 32 -15.38 2.48 -13.95
C ARG A 32 -16.21 2.39 -12.68
N LYS A 33 -17.53 2.53 -12.77
CA LYS A 33 -18.43 2.37 -11.62
C LYS A 33 -18.30 0.97 -11.03
N ASP A 34 -18.39 -0.07 -11.85
CA ASP A 34 -18.25 -1.47 -11.44
C ASP A 34 -16.89 -1.72 -10.78
N PHE A 35 -15.82 -1.12 -11.30
CA PHE A 35 -14.50 -1.22 -10.68
C PHE A 35 -14.44 -0.59 -9.29
N LEU A 36 -15.11 0.55 -9.08
CA LEU A 36 -15.19 1.19 -7.77
C LEU A 36 -15.98 0.34 -6.77
N GLU A 37 -17.07 -0.28 -7.22
CA GLU A 37 -17.87 -1.19 -6.40
C GLU A 37 -17.05 -2.43 -5.99
N TRP A 38 -16.36 -3.05 -6.95
CA TRP A 38 -15.47 -4.19 -6.67
C TRP A 38 -14.34 -3.85 -5.69
N MET A 39 -13.73 -2.66 -5.80
CA MET A 39 -12.73 -2.22 -4.83
C MET A 39 -13.31 -2.02 -3.43
N ASP A 40 -14.53 -1.52 -3.30
CA ASP A 40 -15.18 -1.35 -2.00
C ASP A 40 -15.48 -2.71 -1.35
N GLU A 41 -15.92 -3.69 -2.14
CA GLU A 41 -16.11 -5.07 -1.69
C GLU A 41 -14.80 -5.66 -1.13
N LEU A 42 -13.70 -5.57 -1.89
CA LEU A 42 -12.39 -6.07 -1.46
C LEU A 42 -11.86 -5.31 -0.23
N LYS A 43 -12.10 -4.00 -0.16
CA LYS A 43 -11.77 -3.19 1.02
C LYS A 43 -12.54 -3.68 2.25
N ASN A 44 -13.83 -3.97 2.10
CA ASN A 44 -14.66 -4.48 3.19
C ASN A 44 -14.20 -5.88 3.61
N GLU A 45 -13.85 -6.76 2.65
CA GLU A 45 -13.27 -8.07 2.95
C GLU A 45 -11.97 -7.95 3.76
N LEU A 46 -11.05 -7.06 3.36
CA LEU A 46 -9.82 -6.80 4.11
C LEU A 46 -10.14 -6.37 5.56
N LYS A 47 -11.10 -5.46 5.74
CA LYS A 47 -11.51 -4.97 7.06
C LYS A 47 -12.05 -6.08 7.95
N THR A 48 -12.68 -7.13 7.40
CA THR A 48 -13.12 -8.28 8.21
C THR A 48 -11.97 -9.09 8.81
N GLN A 49 -10.76 -8.97 8.25
CA GLN A 49 -9.56 -9.63 8.76
C GLN A 49 -8.91 -8.83 9.90
N PHE A 50 -9.29 -7.56 10.07
CA PHE A 50 -8.79 -6.75 11.17
C PHE A 50 -9.39 -7.23 12.49
N LEU A 51 -8.59 -7.16 13.54
CA LEU A 51 -9.12 -7.34 14.89
C LEU A 51 -10.08 -6.19 15.21
N HIS A 52 -11.11 -6.48 16.00
CA HIS A 52 -12.02 -5.44 16.51
C HIS A 52 -11.27 -4.45 17.42
N GLU A 53 -10.34 -4.96 18.23
CA GLU A 53 -9.50 -4.17 19.13
C GLU A 53 -8.04 -4.61 19.06
N SER A 54 -7.15 -3.68 19.38
CA SER A 54 -5.72 -3.96 19.46
C SER A 54 -5.44 -4.79 20.71
N HIS A 55 -4.75 -5.91 20.54
CA HIS A 55 -4.23 -6.71 21.65
C HIS A 55 -2.85 -6.22 22.15
N LEU A 56 -2.32 -5.13 21.58
CA LEU A 56 -1.02 -4.58 21.98
C LEU A 56 -1.14 -3.88 23.33
N ASP A 57 -0.19 -4.13 24.22
CA ASP A 57 -0.12 -3.47 25.53
C ASP A 57 0.14 -1.96 25.36
N PRO A 58 -0.77 -1.08 25.82
CA PRO A 58 -0.58 0.37 25.75
C PRO A 58 0.63 0.88 26.53
N THR A 59 1.06 0.19 27.59
CA THR A 59 2.20 0.60 28.42
C THR A 59 3.53 0.48 27.69
N LEU A 60 3.62 -0.44 26.72
CA LEU A 60 4.81 -0.68 25.90
C LEU A 60 4.86 0.18 24.63
N LYS A 61 3.96 1.16 24.48
CA LYS A 61 3.84 1.98 23.27
C LYS A 61 5.16 2.62 22.84
N GLU A 62 5.86 3.29 23.76
CA GLU A 62 7.11 3.99 23.43
C GLU A 62 8.21 3.04 22.96
N GLU A 63 8.40 1.92 23.65
CA GLU A 63 9.39 0.91 23.30
C GLU A 63 9.08 0.23 21.97
N ARG A 64 7.81 -0.09 21.74
CA ARG A 64 7.31 -0.71 20.50
C ARG A 64 7.51 0.22 19.32
N ILE A 65 7.12 1.50 19.42
CA ILE A 65 7.34 2.49 18.37
C ILE A 65 8.84 2.67 18.09
N LYS A 66 9.66 2.78 19.14
CA LYS A 66 11.12 2.92 19.00
C LYS A 66 11.72 1.75 18.24
N ARG A 67 11.36 0.50 18.57
CA ARG A 67 11.82 -0.68 17.85
C ARG A 67 11.32 -0.70 16.41
N ALA A 68 10.02 -0.48 16.22
CA ALA A 68 9.40 -0.45 14.90
C ALA A 68 9.98 0.64 13.98
N SER A 69 10.56 1.71 14.54
CA SER A 69 11.23 2.77 13.77
C SER A 69 12.58 2.37 13.16
N VAL A 70 13.11 1.18 13.48
CA VAL A 70 14.40 0.72 12.94
C VAL A 70 14.37 -0.73 12.45
N ASP A 71 13.28 -1.44 12.70
CA ASP A 71 13.09 -2.86 12.40
C ASP A 71 11.80 -3.03 11.59
N PHE A 72 11.95 -3.13 10.26
CA PHE A 72 10.82 -3.23 9.35
C PHE A 72 10.02 -4.53 9.56
N ASP A 73 10.68 -5.67 9.75
CA ASP A 73 9.98 -6.94 9.99
C ASP A 73 9.18 -6.90 11.29
N TYR A 74 9.76 -6.33 12.36
CA TYR A 74 9.01 -6.09 13.60
C TYR A 74 7.80 -5.19 13.37
N PHE A 75 7.97 -4.04 12.69
CA PHE A 75 6.84 -3.17 12.34
C PHE A 75 5.76 -3.94 11.58
N ALA A 76 6.13 -4.68 10.54
CA ALA A 76 5.18 -5.40 9.70
C ALA A 76 4.39 -6.44 10.50
N ARG A 77 5.08 -7.26 11.30
CA ARG A 77 4.44 -8.33 12.09
C ARG A 77 3.63 -7.81 13.26
N THR A 78 4.05 -6.70 13.87
CA THR A 78 3.36 -6.11 15.01
C THR A 78 2.08 -5.39 14.60
N TYR A 79 2.12 -4.58 13.53
CA TYR A 79 0.98 -3.76 13.14
C TYR A 79 0.06 -4.43 12.13
N PHE A 80 0.54 -5.44 11.40
CA PHE A 80 -0.26 -6.12 10.35
C PHE A 80 -0.25 -7.65 10.47
N PRO A 81 -0.57 -8.21 11.65
CA PRO A 81 -0.46 -9.64 11.90
C PRO A 81 -1.33 -10.50 10.96
N HIS A 82 -2.42 -9.95 10.42
CA HIS A 82 -3.31 -10.61 9.46
C HIS A 82 -2.65 -10.97 8.13
N TYR A 83 -1.55 -10.31 7.74
CA TYR A 83 -0.77 -10.74 6.56
C TYR A 83 0.18 -11.91 6.85
N PHE A 84 0.39 -12.28 8.12
CA PHE A 84 1.38 -13.28 8.56
C PHE A 84 0.72 -14.56 9.08
N THR A 85 -0.20 -15.12 8.30
CA THR A 85 -0.94 -16.35 8.66
C THR A 85 -0.08 -17.61 8.59
N ILE A 86 0.95 -17.62 7.74
CA ILE A 86 1.87 -18.75 7.57
C ILE A 86 3.11 -18.51 8.42
N LYS A 87 3.43 -19.49 9.28
CA LYS A 87 4.64 -19.46 10.11
C LYS A 87 5.87 -19.75 9.27
N GLY A 88 6.97 -19.07 9.58
CA GLY A 88 8.28 -19.30 8.99
C GLY A 88 8.92 -18.02 8.46
N GLU A 89 10.14 -18.19 7.97
CA GLU A 89 10.93 -17.14 7.36
C GLU A 89 11.36 -17.60 5.97
N CYS A 90 11.26 -16.69 4.99
CA CYS A 90 11.72 -16.92 3.63
C CYS A 90 12.93 -16.03 3.36
N GLY A 91 13.94 -16.57 2.65
CA GLY A 91 15.14 -15.80 2.28
C GLY A 91 14.83 -14.52 1.50
N LEU A 92 13.74 -14.49 0.71
CA LEU A 92 13.27 -13.27 0.05
C LEU A 92 12.85 -12.20 1.06
N HIS A 93 12.08 -12.57 2.10
CA HIS A 93 11.58 -11.61 3.10
C HIS A 93 12.71 -11.05 3.95
N LEU A 94 13.70 -11.88 4.32
CA LEU A 94 14.90 -11.44 5.01
C LEU A 94 15.69 -10.43 4.16
N HIS A 95 15.90 -10.75 2.88
CA HIS A 95 16.58 -9.85 1.94
C HIS A 95 15.83 -8.52 1.76
N LEU A 96 14.50 -8.56 1.60
CA LEU A 96 13.68 -7.34 1.49
C LEU A 96 13.73 -6.51 2.78
N ASN A 97 13.71 -7.14 3.96
CA ASN A 97 13.85 -6.44 5.24
C ASN A 97 15.16 -5.64 5.33
N GLU A 98 16.28 -6.25 4.93
CA GLU A 98 17.58 -5.57 4.88
C GLU A 98 17.58 -4.38 3.90
N VAL A 99 17.05 -4.59 2.69
CA VAL A 99 16.97 -3.56 1.65
C VAL A 99 16.09 -2.39 2.09
N PHE A 100 14.89 -2.68 2.60
CA PHE A 100 13.93 -1.66 3.03
C PHE A 100 14.44 -0.85 4.21
N THR A 101 15.01 -1.51 5.22
CA THR A 101 15.63 -0.85 6.37
C THR A 101 16.73 0.11 5.93
N LYS A 102 17.58 -0.32 4.99
CA LYS A 102 18.61 0.54 4.40
C LYS A 102 18.02 1.75 3.67
N ILE A 103 16.99 1.56 2.84
CA ILE A 103 16.37 2.66 2.06
C ILE A 103 15.65 3.68 2.96
N ALA A 104 14.96 3.19 3.99
CA ALA A 104 14.17 4.02 4.91
C ALA A 104 15.05 4.87 5.83
N LEU A 105 16.07 4.26 6.44
CA LEU A 105 16.93 4.92 7.44
C LEU A 105 18.10 5.71 6.83
N LYS A 106 18.19 5.74 5.51
CA LYS A 106 19.26 6.43 4.80
C LYS A 106 19.20 7.94 5.06
N LYS A 107 20.32 8.49 5.55
CA LYS A 107 20.49 9.94 5.81
C LYS A 107 21.14 10.71 4.66
N GLU A 108 21.79 10.02 3.72
CA GLU A 108 22.48 10.68 2.61
C GLU A 108 21.49 11.14 1.54
N SER A 109 21.81 12.25 0.87
CA SER A 109 20.97 12.84 -0.18
C SER A 109 21.02 12.11 -1.53
N LYS A 110 21.93 11.14 -1.70
CA LYS A 110 22.11 10.42 -2.97
C LYS A 110 21.11 9.28 -3.09
N GLY A 111 20.28 9.32 -4.14
CA GLY A 111 19.36 8.23 -4.48
C GLY A 111 20.09 6.92 -4.82
N GLU A 112 19.43 5.80 -4.56
CA GLU A 112 19.87 4.45 -4.93
C GLU A 112 18.88 3.81 -5.90
N LYS A 113 19.35 2.82 -6.67
CA LYS A 113 18.54 2.03 -7.58
C LYS A 113 18.66 0.58 -7.18
N HIS A 114 17.51 -0.06 -6.98
CA HIS A 114 17.41 -1.47 -6.61
C HIS A 114 16.65 -2.19 -7.71
N ALA A 115 17.20 -3.32 -8.18
CA ALA A 115 16.57 -4.19 -9.16
C ALA A 115 16.70 -5.63 -8.65
N ILE A 116 15.60 -6.19 -8.16
CA ILE A 116 15.58 -7.48 -7.47
C ILE A 116 14.77 -8.47 -8.29
N ALA A 117 15.39 -9.58 -8.68
CA ALA A 117 14.68 -10.73 -9.24
C ALA A 117 14.13 -11.57 -8.08
N ALA A 118 12.82 -11.76 -8.04
CA ALA A 118 12.15 -12.49 -6.96
C ALA A 118 11.23 -13.60 -7.51
N PRO A 119 11.11 -14.74 -6.82
CA PRO A 119 10.24 -15.83 -7.23
C PRO A 119 8.74 -15.46 -7.19
N ARG A 120 7.93 -16.18 -7.96
CA ARG A 120 6.46 -16.00 -8.02
C ARG A 120 5.79 -16.58 -6.77
N ALA A 121 4.64 -16.00 -6.37
CA ALA A 121 3.84 -16.47 -5.24
C ALA A 121 4.54 -16.45 -3.85
N HIS A 122 5.44 -15.49 -3.60
CA HIS A 122 6.11 -15.30 -2.30
C HIS A 122 5.69 -14.02 -1.54
N GLY A 123 4.51 -13.47 -1.82
CA GLY A 123 4.00 -12.28 -1.10
C GLY A 123 4.79 -10.98 -1.33
N LYS A 124 5.59 -10.91 -2.41
CA LYS A 124 6.46 -9.75 -2.69
C LYS A 124 5.71 -8.43 -2.73
N SER A 125 4.52 -8.37 -3.34
CA SER A 125 3.77 -7.12 -3.47
C SER A 125 3.19 -6.65 -2.12
N THR A 126 2.93 -7.57 -1.17
CA THR A 126 2.50 -7.21 0.20
C THR A 126 3.64 -6.47 0.88
N TYR A 127 4.86 -6.99 0.75
CA TYR A 127 6.05 -6.36 1.29
C TYR A 127 6.39 -5.04 0.57
N THR A 128 6.50 -5.04 -0.75
CA THR A 128 7.01 -3.90 -1.53
C THR A 128 6.00 -2.78 -1.72
N SER A 129 4.71 -3.11 -1.92
CA SER A 129 3.68 -2.17 -2.39
C SER A 129 2.58 -1.91 -1.36
N GLN A 130 2.66 -2.51 -0.17
CA GLN A 130 1.74 -2.20 0.94
C GLN A 130 2.53 -1.85 2.21
N LEU A 131 3.26 -2.83 2.76
CA LEU A 131 3.93 -2.72 4.05
C LEU A 131 5.08 -1.71 4.04
N PHE A 132 5.93 -1.72 3.01
CA PHE A 132 7.05 -0.79 2.92
C PHE A 132 6.62 0.67 2.74
N PRO A 133 5.66 1.01 1.84
CA PRO A 133 5.05 2.33 1.77
C PRO A 133 4.43 2.77 3.10
N LEU A 134 3.69 1.88 3.77
CA LEU A 134 3.10 2.15 5.09
C LEU A 134 4.17 2.46 6.14
N TRP A 135 5.28 1.70 6.17
CA TRP A 135 6.37 1.98 7.10
C TRP A 135 7.02 3.34 6.85
N CYS A 136 7.30 3.65 5.58
CA CYS A 136 7.82 4.94 5.16
C CYS A 136 6.87 6.10 5.50
N LEU A 137 5.56 5.87 5.37
CA LEU A 137 4.52 6.85 5.65
C LEU A 137 4.37 7.08 7.15
N VAL A 138 4.24 6.02 7.94
CA VAL A 138 3.97 6.09 9.39
C VAL A 138 5.09 6.83 10.12
N PHE A 139 6.34 6.50 9.82
CA PHE A 139 7.50 7.16 10.42
C PHE A 139 8.00 8.38 9.63
N ASN A 140 7.28 8.78 8.56
CA ASN A 140 7.61 9.94 7.74
C ASN A 140 9.04 9.91 7.16
N TYR A 141 9.54 8.72 6.80
CA TYR A 141 10.83 8.57 6.12
C TYR A 141 10.81 9.08 4.68
N LYS A 142 9.62 9.09 4.07
CA LYS A 142 9.38 9.55 2.70
C LYS A 142 8.18 10.46 2.69
N SER A 143 8.25 11.53 1.91
CA SER A 143 7.17 12.52 1.79
C SER A 143 6.34 12.34 0.53
N PHE A 144 6.89 11.75 -0.53
CA PHE A 144 6.18 11.53 -1.77
C PHE A 144 6.57 10.21 -2.43
N ILE A 145 5.70 9.22 -2.25
CA ILE A 145 5.84 7.86 -2.76
C ILE A 145 5.07 7.72 -4.08
N VAL A 146 5.70 7.09 -5.06
CA VAL A 146 5.09 6.73 -6.34
C VAL A 146 5.15 5.22 -6.49
N GLU A 147 4.00 4.60 -6.79
CA GLU A 147 3.89 3.18 -7.10
C GLU A 147 3.54 2.97 -8.56
N ILE A 148 4.26 2.08 -9.22
CA ILE A 148 4.14 1.83 -10.65
C ILE A 148 3.93 0.34 -10.90
N SER A 149 2.93 0.01 -11.71
CA SER A 149 2.79 -1.34 -12.28
C SER A 149 2.43 -1.28 -13.76
N ASP A 150 2.54 -2.43 -14.41
CA ASP A 150 2.01 -2.65 -15.75
C ASP A 150 0.50 -2.31 -15.85
N ALA A 151 -0.31 -2.73 -14.87
CA ALA A 151 -1.71 -2.37 -14.72
C ALA A 151 -1.91 -1.29 -13.65
N VAL A 152 -2.61 -0.19 -13.98
CA VAL A 152 -2.84 0.91 -13.01
C VAL A 152 -3.85 0.49 -11.95
N GLU A 153 -4.85 -0.27 -12.35
CA GLU A 153 -5.94 -0.80 -11.52
C GLU A 153 -5.40 -1.64 -10.36
N LEU A 154 -4.31 -2.38 -10.60
CA LEU A 154 -3.62 -3.14 -9.56
C LEU A 154 -3.05 -2.21 -8.48
N MET A 155 -2.39 -1.13 -8.87
CA MET A 155 -1.84 -0.15 -7.92
C MET A 155 -2.94 0.69 -7.25
N GLU A 156 -4.04 0.97 -7.95
CA GLU A 156 -5.22 1.59 -7.35
C GLU A 156 -5.77 0.71 -6.21
N GLY A 157 -5.91 -0.60 -6.43
CA GLY A 157 -6.30 -1.56 -5.40
C GLY A 157 -5.33 -1.64 -4.22
N MET A 158 -4.01 -1.65 -4.48
CA MET A 158 -3.00 -1.61 -3.41
C MET A 158 -3.12 -0.34 -2.56
N LEU A 159 -3.37 0.82 -3.17
CA LEU A 159 -3.59 2.07 -2.47
C LEU A 159 -4.89 2.04 -1.63
N GLU A 160 -5.96 1.39 -2.11
CA GLU A 160 -7.18 1.21 -1.30
C GLU A 160 -6.95 0.29 -0.10
N ALA A 161 -6.14 -0.76 -0.25
CA ALA A 161 -5.72 -1.60 0.87
C ALA A 161 -4.93 -0.78 1.92
N ILE A 162 -3.95 0.02 1.50
CA ILE A 162 -3.21 0.93 2.39
C ILE A 162 -4.16 1.89 3.13
N LYS A 163 -5.15 2.46 2.43
CA LYS A 163 -6.14 3.34 3.06
C LYS A 163 -7.00 2.60 4.07
N ALA A 164 -7.40 1.36 3.78
CA ALA A 164 -8.16 0.53 4.72
C ALA A 164 -7.38 0.34 6.03
N GLU A 165 -6.08 0.04 5.94
CA GLU A 165 -5.21 -0.06 7.09
C GLU A 165 -5.14 1.27 7.87
N LEU A 166 -4.93 2.38 7.18
CA LEU A 166 -4.89 3.70 7.83
C LEU A 166 -6.23 4.09 8.45
N GLU A 167 -7.35 3.66 7.89
CA GLU A 167 -8.68 3.98 8.40
C GLU A 167 -9.05 3.11 9.60
N ASP A 168 -8.75 1.80 9.55
CA ASP A 168 -9.39 0.82 10.43
C ASP A 168 -8.47 -0.11 11.21
N ASN A 169 -7.17 -0.13 10.94
CA ASN A 169 -6.25 -0.98 11.69
C ASN A 169 -6.14 -0.53 13.16
N PRO A 170 -6.55 -1.36 14.13
CA PRO A 170 -6.57 -0.97 15.54
C PRO A 170 -5.17 -0.80 16.14
N HIS A 171 -4.17 -1.53 15.64
CA HIS A 171 -2.79 -1.42 16.10
C HIS A 171 -2.19 -0.07 15.71
N LEU A 172 -2.44 0.37 14.46
CA LEU A 172 -2.01 1.70 14.02
C LEU A 172 -2.76 2.81 14.77
N LYS A 173 -4.08 2.67 14.99
CA LYS A 173 -4.86 3.64 15.78
C LYS A 173 -4.32 3.83 17.20
N LEU A 174 -3.88 2.75 17.85
CA LEU A 174 -3.33 2.80 19.20
C LEU A 174 -2.02 3.61 19.26
N ASP A 175 -1.12 3.34 18.32
CA ASP A 175 0.25 3.86 18.39
C ASP A 175 0.47 5.15 17.62
N PHE A 176 -0.22 5.34 16.49
CA PHE A 176 -0.06 6.48 15.57
C PHE A 176 -1.38 7.22 15.28
N PRO A 177 -2.17 7.62 16.30
CA PRO A 177 -3.47 8.28 16.13
C PRO A 177 -3.40 9.56 15.28
N GLU A 178 -2.24 10.21 15.23
CA GLU A 178 -1.97 11.41 14.43
C GLU A 178 -1.74 11.14 12.94
N VAL A 179 -1.46 9.89 12.57
CA VAL A 179 -1.19 9.48 11.18
C VAL A 179 -2.41 8.84 10.54
N VAL A 180 -3.14 8.03 11.31
CA VAL A 180 -4.31 7.25 10.85
C VAL A 180 -5.54 8.12 10.56
N GLY A 181 -6.47 7.57 9.79
CA GLY A 181 -7.72 8.20 9.37
C GLY A 181 -7.71 8.73 7.94
N ILE A 182 -8.82 9.37 7.56
CA ILE A 182 -9.00 9.95 6.23
C ILE A 182 -8.23 11.27 6.12
N GLY A 183 -7.21 11.29 5.27
CA GLY A 183 -6.40 12.47 5.04
C GLY A 183 -7.00 13.49 4.06
N LYS A 184 -6.29 14.61 3.87
CA LYS A 184 -6.78 15.78 3.10
C LYS A 184 -7.16 15.47 1.65
N THR A 185 -6.50 14.50 1.04
CA THR A 185 -6.82 14.03 -0.32
C THR A 185 -6.96 12.52 -0.24
N TRP A 186 -8.13 12.00 -0.60
CA TRP A 186 -8.46 10.57 -0.47
C TRP A 186 -9.21 10.10 -1.72
N ARG A 187 -8.49 9.92 -2.83
CA ARG A 187 -9.08 9.59 -4.14
C ARG A 187 -8.50 8.27 -4.63
N VAL A 188 -9.22 7.57 -5.49
CA VAL A 188 -8.66 6.38 -6.12
C VAL A 188 -7.39 6.75 -6.89
N GLY A 189 -6.32 5.97 -6.67
CA GLY A 189 -5.02 6.17 -7.30
C GLY A 189 -4.15 7.29 -6.72
N GLU A 190 -4.64 8.13 -5.78
CA GLU A 190 -3.77 9.01 -4.98
C GLU A 190 -4.38 9.43 -3.65
N PHE A 191 -3.53 9.52 -2.61
CA PHE A 191 -3.95 10.09 -1.34
C PHE A 191 -2.81 10.85 -0.65
N VAL A 192 -3.19 11.65 0.34
CA VAL A 192 -2.29 12.36 1.25
C VAL A 192 -2.72 12.05 2.68
N SER A 193 -1.84 11.41 3.45
CA SER A 193 -2.07 11.05 4.87
C SER A 193 -2.13 12.28 5.79
N ASN A 194 -2.55 12.08 7.03
CA ASN A 194 -2.66 13.15 8.03
C ASN A 194 -1.31 13.79 8.40
N ASN A 195 -0.22 13.02 8.35
CA ASN A 195 1.13 13.54 8.52
C ASN A 195 1.75 14.13 7.23
N GLY A 196 0.98 14.26 6.15
CA GLY A 196 1.39 14.98 4.94
C GLY A 196 2.30 14.18 4.00
N VAL A 197 2.21 12.85 4.00
CA VAL A 197 2.87 11.98 3.02
C VAL A 197 1.91 11.74 1.86
N LYS A 198 2.36 11.98 0.62
CA LYS A 198 1.58 11.68 -0.58
C LYS A 198 1.97 10.31 -1.14
N ILE A 199 0.98 9.50 -1.50
CA ILE A 199 1.17 8.28 -2.32
C ILE A 199 0.37 8.41 -3.61
N LYS A 200 0.95 8.00 -4.74
CA LYS A 200 0.29 8.04 -6.05
C LYS A 200 0.62 6.83 -6.92
N ALA A 201 -0.42 6.20 -7.46
CA ALA A 201 -0.33 5.09 -8.40
C ALA A 201 -0.15 5.58 -9.85
N PHE A 202 0.61 4.80 -10.64
CA PHE A 202 0.75 4.96 -12.09
C PHE A 202 0.72 3.59 -12.78
N GLY A 203 0.11 3.58 -13.97
CA GLY A 203 0.21 2.45 -14.91
C GLY A 203 1.30 2.66 -15.94
N SER A 204 1.63 1.59 -16.66
CA SER A 204 2.54 1.63 -17.81
C SER A 204 2.09 2.64 -18.87
N GLY A 205 3.06 3.31 -19.49
CA GLY A 205 2.81 4.30 -20.55
C GLY A 205 2.28 5.66 -20.10
N LYS A 206 1.93 5.84 -18.82
CA LYS A 206 1.54 7.16 -18.29
C LYS A 206 2.77 8.07 -18.15
N ARG A 207 2.56 9.38 -18.37
CA ARG A 207 3.64 10.38 -18.27
C ARG A 207 3.93 10.70 -16.80
N LEU A 208 5.05 10.20 -16.27
CA LEU A 208 5.55 10.54 -14.93
C LEU A 208 6.28 11.89 -14.86
N ARG A 209 6.67 12.45 -16.02
CA ARG A 209 7.43 13.71 -16.05
C ARG A 209 6.60 14.85 -15.46
N GLY A 210 7.23 15.62 -14.56
CA GLY A 210 6.61 16.82 -13.98
C GLY A 210 5.77 16.56 -12.74
N VAL A 211 5.59 15.30 -12.34
CA VAL A 211 4.89 14.93 -11.11
C VAL A 211 5.56 15.59 -9.89
N ARG A 212 4.76 16.20 -9.02
CA ARG A 212 5.18 16.92 -7.83
C ARG A 212 4.10 16.93 -6.76
N TYR A 213 4.52 17.10 -5.50
CA TYR A 213 3.65 17.36 -4.36
C TYR A 213 4.10 18.67 -3.70
N GLY A 214 3.46 19.78 -4.10
CA GLY A 214 3.96 21.12 -3.78
C GLY A 214 5.35 21.33 -4.36
N VAL A 215 6.33 21.61 -3.49
CA VAL A 215 7.76 21.74 -3.85
C VAL A 215 8.50 20.39 -3.89
N LYS A 216 7.87 19.32 -3.39
CA LYS A 216 8.50 18.00 -3.25
C LYS A 216 8.42 17.20 -4.55
N ARG A 217 9.51 16.50 -4.86
CA ARG A 217 9.58 15.46 -5.90
C ARG A 217 9.38 14.08 -5.28
N PRO A 218 9.06 13.04 -6.08
CA PRO A 218 9.08 11.69 -5.59
C PRO A 218 10.43 11.36 -4.94
N ASP A 219 10.41 10.92 -3.69
CA ASP A 219 11.57 10.51 -2.91
C ASP A 219 11.61 8.99 -2.65
N LEU A 220 10.55 8.28 -3.07
CA LEU A 220 10.50 6.84 -3.22
C LEU A 220 9.68 6.49 -4.48
N VAL A 221 10.21 5.57 -5.29
CA VAL A 221 9.51 4.99 -6.45
C VAL A 221 9.62 3.48 -6.34
N ILE A 222 8.47 2.80 -6.39
CA ILE A 222 8.33 1.34 -6.33
C ILE A 222 7.76 0.85 -7.65
#